data_AF-A0A242CLX8-F1
#
_entry.id   AF-A0A242CLX8-F1
#
_cell.length_a   1.000
_cell.length_b   1.000
_cell.length_c   1.000
_cell.angle_alpha   90.00
_cell.angle_beta   90.00
_cell.angle_gamma   90.00
#
_symmetry.space_group_name_H-M   'P 1'
#
loop_
_entity.id
_entity.type
_entity.pdbx_description
1 polymer ?
#
loop_
_entity_poly.entity_id
_entity_poly.type
_entity_poly.pdbx_seq_one_letter_code
_entity_poly.pdbx_strand_id
1 'polypeptide(L)'
;MDKKNNQAVALLSFLTMLAAFFVAPMTSEAATVNYTKVADYVSTWYIKAENGLHWTDEGIYMIKADEEPVFCIEHSVIINGGSGFTPSEMTSAEKERLSLIAYYGYQLNPTAENYGVTQHIIWQEYGDTLISTQIPNYEHQKAEILSKVDRHSTKPSFQDQTIELDVGESVTLTDSANVLDNYKHLLENSANLKVEKSGNQLKLTATADSKETGKLKYGIASAEKIGQIFVYYKPGEQKVVKFRLSNAGEMNVNVKVNLNGNVQIKKVAEDTGEAVPNTKMKVEYNGQTKELTTDKNGLANLNDLKAGTKVKISEVQASNGYVNRGEVKEVTVEPNKTLEVTIKNKAQQGLLKLKKTGQKAVSIKEQESEYGPLYQMVFDYGPLANVTFDIRVVEDIKVGDYVHVKASSVIATVKTNDKGGVIDMPRLYLGEYEAVEKTAPNGFILNKTPIPIAFTYGGQEVELVSQSVEAKNEFQKVNLEIFKNEEIIQE
;
A
#
# COMPACT_ATOMS: atom_id res chain seq x y z
N MET A 1 23.18 -4.52 -7.15
CA MET A 1 23.13 -3.07 -7.41
C MET A 1 23.40 -2.36 -6.10
N ASP A 2 24.68 -2.24 -5.69
CA ASP A 2 24.97 -1.59 -4.40
C ASP A 2 26.44 -1.22 -4.29
N LYS A 3 26.75 0.04 -4.60
CA LYS A 3 28.05 0.66 -4.26
C LYS A 3 28.04 2.19 -4.38
N LYS A 4 27.11 2.76 -5.16
CA LYS A 4 27.01 4.23 -5.33
C LYS A 4 26.20 4.95 -4.24
N ASN A 5 25.22 4.30 -3.60
CA ASN A 5 24.43 4.96 -2.54
C ASN A 5 25.16 5.06 -1.19
N ASN A 6 26.00 4.08 -0.85
CA ASN A 6 26.78 4.14 0.40
C ASN A 6 27.92 5.17 0.38
N GLN A 7 28.37 5.60 -0.81
CA GLN A 7 29.36 6.67 -0.91
C GLN A 7 28.74 8.07 -0.72
N ALA A 8 27.49 8.28 -1.11
CA ALA A 8 26.82 9.58 -0.95
C ALA A 8 26.42 9.87 0.52
N VAL A 9 26.00 8.84 1.27
CA VAL A 9 25.66 8.97 2.70
C VAL A 9 26.92 9.14 3.55
N ALA A 10 28.01 8.44 3.23
CA ALA A 10 29.29 8.60 3.92
C ALA A 10 29.93 9.98 3.68
N LEU A 11 29.81 10.55 2.47
CA LEU A 11 30.36 11.87 2.16
C LEU A 11 29.57 13.04 2.79
N LEU A 12 28.27 12.91 3.02
CA LEU A 12 27.46 13.96 3.67
C LEU A 12 27.60 13.94 5.21
N SER A 13 27.77 12.77 5.82
CA SER A 13 28.08 12.63 7.25
C SER A 13 29.51 13.06 7.60
N PHE A 14 30.46 12.97 6.66
CA PHE A 14 31.82 13.47 6.85
C PHE A 14 31.91 15.00 6.68
N LEU A 15 31.01 15.61 5.87
CA LEU A 15 31.00 17.07 5.65
C LEU A 15 30.47 17.88 6.84
N THR A 16 29.61 17.31 7.70
CA THR A 16 29.18 17.96 8.94
C THR A 16 30.14 17.74 10.11
N MET A 17 30.97 16.69 10.06
CA MET A 17 31.95 16.36 11.10
C MET A 17 33.33 17.05 10.87
N LEU A 18 33.59 17.58 9.66
CA LEU A 18 34.82 18.31 9.31
C LEU A 18 34.76 19.83 9.56
N ALA A 19 33.63 20.38 9.99
CA ALA A 19 33.53 21.78 10.43
C ALA A 19 33.97 21.99 11.90
N ALA A 20 34.45 20.94 12.58
CA ALA A 20 34.83 20.99 14.00
C ALA A 20 36.35 21.10 14.26
N PHE A 21 37.21 21.16 13.23
CA PHE A 21 38.67 21.18 13.42
C PHE A 21 39.44 22.24 12.60
N PHE A 22 38.76 23.28 12.12
CA PHE A 22 39.41 24.54 11.74
C PHE A 22 38.93 25.66 12.68
N VAL A 23 39.29 25.57 13.96
CA VAL A 23 39.38 26.76 14.80
C VAL A 23 40.64 27.48 14.37
N ALA A 24 40.57 28.24 13.27
CA ALA A 24 41.43 29.41 13.18
C ALA A 24 41.12 30.25 14.43
N PRO A 25 42.13 30.75 15.19
CA PRO A 25 41.83 31.64 16.30
C PRO A 25 41.00 32.79 15.73
N MET A 26 39.72 32.87 16.12
CA MET A 26 38.94 34.06 15.84
C MET A 26 39.70 35.19 16.50
N THR A 27 40.33 36.06 15.71
CA THR A 27 40.71 37.37 16.18
C THR A 27 39.40 38.07 16.51
N SER A 28 38.95 37.93 17.76
CA SER A 28 37.75 38.61 18.21
C SER A 28 38.06 40.10 18.21
N GLU A 29 37.51 40.84 17.26
CA GLU A 29 37.54 42.29 17.34
C GLU A 29 36.88 42.70 18.66
N ALA A 30 37.48 43.68 19.33
CA ALA A 30 36.93 44.18 20.57
C ALA A 30 35.64 44.96 20.27
N ALA A 31 34.55 44.56 20.92
CA ALA A 31 33.25 45.19 20.76
C ALA A 31 33.23 46.59 21.38
N THR A 32 32.32 47.41 20.87
CA THR A 32 31.93 48.68 21.50
C THR A 32 30.69 48.45 22.34
N VAL A 33 30.79 48.69 23.64
CA VAL A 33 29.67 48.57 24.57
C VAL A 33 29.18 49.96 24.96
N ASN A 34 27.89 50.21 24.75
CA ASN A 34 27.23 51.45 25.13
C ASN A 34 26.07 51.15 26.08
N TYR A 35 25.75 52.09 26.96
CA TYR A 35 24.60 51.98 27.84
C TYR A 35 23.78 53.26 27.79
N THR A 36 22.46 53.13 27.75
CA THR A 36 21.55 54.27 27.67
C THR A 36 20.41 54.10 28.65
N LYS A 37 20.01 55.18 29.33
CA LYS A 37 18.83 55.15 30.19
C LYS A 37 17.57 55.02 29.32
N VAL A 38 16.79 53.98 29.56
CA VAL A 38 15.56 53.66 28.78
C VAL A 38 14.29 53.74 29.60
N ALA A 39 14.38 53.78 30.94
CA ALA A 39 13.26 54.05 31.83
C ALA A 39 13.73 54.64 33.17
N ASP A 40 12.83 55.34 33.87
CA ASP A 40 13.11 55.99 35.16
C ASP A 40 12.68 55.15 36.38
N TYR A 41 12.48 53.84 36.21
CA TYR A 41 12.09 52.97 37.32
C TYR A 41 13.23 52.78 38.33
N VAL A 42 13.02 53.24 39.56
CA VAL A 42 13.96 53.06 40.66
C VAL A 42 13.81 51.67 41.27
N SER A 43 14.93 51.00 41.56
CA SER A 43 14.96 49.69 42.23
C SER A 43 16.01 49.66 43.33
N THR A 44 15.74 48.92 44.41
CA THR A 44 16.62 48.80 45.59
C THR A 44 16.91 47.34 45.89
N TRP A 45 18.14 47.04 46.29
CA TRP A 45 18.68 45.68 46.32
C TRP A 45 19.61 45.44 47.50
N TYR A 46 19.73 44.16 47.89
CA TYR A 46 20.92 43.65 48.57
C TYR A 46 21.79 42.87 47.57
N ILE A 47 23.03 43.32 47.36
CA ILE A 47 23.96 42.72 46.40
C ILE A 47 24.73 41.59 47.05
N LYS A 48 24.57 40.36 46.55
CA LYS A 48 25.17 39.17 47.16
C LYS A 48 26.69 39.16 47.04
N ALA A 49 27.22 39.60 45.91
CA ALA A 49 28.66 39.66 45.66
C ALA A 49 29.40 40.58 46.66
N GLU A 50 28.69 41.56 47.24
CA GLU A 50 29.22 42.57 48.18
C GLU A 50 28.72 42.32 49.61
N ASN A 51 28.53 41.06 50.01
CA ASN A 51 28.06 40.66 51.34
C ASN A 51 26.74 41.32 51.78
N GLY A 52 25.82 41.54 50.85
CA GLY A 52 24.50 42.13 51.14
C GLY A 52 24.52 43.66 51.22
N LEU A 53 25.43 44.33 50.51
CA LEU A 53 25.44 45.79 50.39
C LEU A 53 24.08 46.30 49.87
N HIS A 54 23.55 47.35 50.49
CA HIS A 54 22.35 48.02 50.00
C HIS A 54 22.70 48.88 48.78
N TRP A 55 22.00 48.67 47.65
CA TRP A 55 22.23 49.34 46.38
C TRP A 55 20.93 49.90 45.80
N THR A 56 21.01 51.05 45.11
CA THR A 56 19.85 51.69 44.46
C THR A 56 20.18 52.01 43.01
N ASP A 57 19.39 51.47 42.08
CA ASP A 57 19.44 51.83 40.66
C ASP A 57 18.45 52.95 40.38
N GLU A 58 18.92 54.09 39.87
CA GLU A 58 18.09 55.27 39.55
C GLU A 58 17.54 55.25 38.11
N GLY A 59 17.18 54.06 37.62
CA GLY A 59 16.59 53.84 36.30
C GLY A 59 17.01 52.51 35.66
N ILE A 60 16.42 52.20 34.52
CA ILE A 60 16.82 51.06 33.69
C ILE A 60 17.78 51.54 32.62
N TYR A 61 18.99 50.99 32.62
CA TYR A 61 20.02 51.27 31.63
C TYR A 61 20.15 50.10 30.67
N MET A 62 19.74 50.28 29.42
CA MET A 62 19.91 49.28 28.38
C MET A 62 21.34 49.27 27.89
N ILE A 63 21.99 48.13 28.01
CA ILE A 63 23.35 47.92 27.52
C ILE A 63 23.30 47.26 26.15
N LYS A 64 24.13 47.75 25.22
CA LYS A 64 24.30 47.20 23.89
C LYS A 64 25.77 46.94 23.61
N ALA A 65 26.09 45.78 23.06
CA ALA A 65 27.39 45.48 22.48
C ALA A 65 27.24 45.43 20.96
N ASP A 66 27.96 46.29 20.23
CA ASP A 66 27.85 46.45 18.77
C ASP A 66 26.39 46.59 18.30
N GLU A 67 25.67 47.52 18.93
CA GLU A 67 24.23 47.81 18.72
C GLU A 67 23.23 46.72 19.11
N GLU A 68 23.70 45.57 19.60
CA GLU A 68 22.86 44.45 20.01
C GLU A 68 22.62 44.45 21.53
N PRO A 69 21.38 44.31 22.01
CA PRO A 69 21.09 44.26 23.44
C PRO A 69 21.83 43.12 24.16
N VAL A 70 22.47 43.46 25.27
CA VAL A 70 23.19 42.55 26.17
C VAL A 70 22.75 42.79 27.60
N PHE A 71 23.00 41.82 28.48
CA PHE A 71 22.58 41.87 29.88
C PHE A 71 23.80 41.87 30.81
N CYS A 72 23.74 42.68 31.85
CA CYS A 72 24.72 42.69 32.92
C CYS A 72 24.66 41.39 33.72
N ILE A 73 25.83 40.86 34.09
CA ILE A 73 25.98 39.72 35.01
C ILE A 73 26.84 40.04 36.25
N GLU A 74 27.22 41.31 36.45
CA GLU A 74 28.04 41.81 37.57
C GLU A 74 27.44 43.11 38.12
N HIS A 75 26.37 42.99 38.90
CA HIS A 75 25.55 44.14 39.35
C HIS A 75 26.36 45.22 40.11
N SER A 76 27.32 44.85 40.96
CA SER A 76 28.13 45.82 41.72
C SER A 76 29.23 46.52 40.91
N VAL A 77 29.47 46.12 39.66
CA VAL A 77 30.54 46.69 38.83
C VAL A 77 29.97 47.79 37.95
N ILE A 78 30.60 48.96 37.94
CA ILE A 78 30.19 50.10 37.12
C ILE A 78 30.55 49.85 35.65
N ILE A 79 29.66 50.28 34.74
CA ILE A 79 29.91 50.31 33.30
C ILE A 79 30.09 51.75 32.82
N ASN A 80 31.24 52.06 32.21
CA ASN A 80 31.53 53.35 31.59
C ASN A 80 31.38 53.32 30.06
N GLY A 81 31.33 52.12 29.48
CA GLY A 81 31.16 51.89 28.03
C GLY A 81 32.42 52.15 27.20
N GLY A 82 32.23 52.28 25.88
CA GLY A 82 33.28 52.46 24.89
C GLY A 82 33.79 51.16 24.26
N SER A 83 34.84 51.26 23.46
CA SER A 83 35.50 50.12 22.81
C SER A 83 36.43 49.36 23.76
N GLY A 84 36.88 48.19 23.32
CA GLY A 84 37.87 47.38 24.05
C GLY A 84 37.28 46.21 24.83
N PHE A 85 36.01 45.85 24.62
CA PHE A 85 35.40 44.68 25.24
C PHE A 85 35.70 43.43 24.43
N THR A 86 36.48 42.51 24.98
CA THR A 86 36.81 41.24 24.32
C THR A 86 35.69 40.24 24.54
N PRO A 87 35.06 39.71 23.47
CA PRO A 87 34.08 38.64 23.63
C PRO A 87 34.79 37.31 23.92
N SER A 88 34.18 36.52 24.80
CA SER A 88 34.61 35.17 25.15
C SER A 88 33.38 34.28 25.34
N GLU A 89 33.53 32.98 25.12
CA GLU A 89 32.40 32.06 25.29
C GLU A 89 32.00 31.96 26.77
N MET A 90 30.69 32.00 27.03
CA MET A 90 30.16 31.77 28.38
C MET A 90 30.22 30.28 28.75
N THR A 91 30.91 29.98 29.86
CA THR A 91 31.10 28.61 30.37
C THR A 91 30.35 28.33 31.67
N SER A 92 29.55 29.28 32.17
CA SER A 92 28.82 29.11 33.43
C SER A 92 27.74 28.04 33.34
N ALA A 93 27.47 27.36 34.46
CA ALA A 93 26.46 26.30 34.53
C ALA A 93 25.02 26.82 34.30
N GLU A 94 24.77 28.09 34.63
CA GLU A 94 23.46 28.73 34.55
C GLU A 94 23.14 29.27 33.14
N LYS A 95 24.10 29.23 32.21
CA LYS A 95 23.99 29.91 30.89
C LYS A 95 22.72 29.56 30.12
N GLU A 96 22.30 28.29 30.14
CA GLU A 96 21.09 27.85 29.43
C GLU A 96 19.83 28.43 30.06
N ARG A 97 19.76 28.45 31.39
CA ARG A 97 18.62 29.03 32.12
C ARG A 97 18.53 30.54 31.92
N LEU A 98 19.67 31.24 32.00
CA LEU A 98 19.75 32.67 31.73
C LEU A 98 19.41 33.00 30.27
N SER A 99 19.80 32.15 29.32
CA SER A 99 19.38 32.29 27.93
C SER A 99 17.88 32.16 27.73
N LEU A 100 17.23 31.24 28.45
CA LEU A 100 15.77 31.12 28.42
C LEU A 100 15.07 32.33 29.06
N ILE A 101 15.61 32.85 30.16
CA ILE A 101 15.12 34.08 30.80
C ILE A 101 15.22 35.27 29.83
N ALA A 102 16.38 35.45 29.18
CA ALA A 102 16.55 36.49 28.18
C ALA A 102 15.60 36.31 26.98
N TYR A 103 15.42 35.06 26.53
CA TYR A 103 14.54 34.73 25.41
C TYR A 103 13.08 35.08 25.70
N TYR A 104 12.53 34.55 26.79
CA TYR A 104 11.12 34.75 27.16
C TYR A 104 10.83 36.13 27.75
N GLY A 105 11.79 36.70 28.48
CA GLY A 105 11.65 37.97 29.17
C GLY A 105 11.78 39.17 28.25
N TYR A 106 12.64 39.11 27.22
CA TYR A 106 12.92 40.27 26.37
C TYR A 106 12.88 39.96 24.87
N GLN A 107 13.52 38.89 24.40
CA GLN A 107 13.75 38.71 22.96
C GLN A 107 12.48 38.46 22.13
N LEU A 108 11.41 37.96 22.77
CA LEU A 108 10.09 37.78 22.14
C LEU A 108 9.28 39.09 22.06
N ASN A 109 9.55 40.04 22.96
CA ASN A 109 8.85 41.33 23.02
C ASN A 109 9.79 42.41 23.56
N PRO A 110 10.67 42.98 22.71
CA PRO A 110 11.76 43.84 23.17
C PRO A 110 11.26 45.26 23.50
N THR A 111 10.88 45.48 24.76
CA THR A 111 10.51 46.79 25.31
C THR A 111 11.48 47.20 26.44
N ALA A 112 11.53 48.49 26.77
CA ALA A 112 12.35 48.97 27.89
C ALA A 112 11.95 48.35 29.24
N GLU A 113 10.64 48.16 29.46
CA GLU A 113 10.11 47.49 30.66
C GLU A 113 10.56 46.03 30.70
N ASN A 114 10.38 45.28 29.61
CA ASN A 114 10.78 43.88 29.52
C ASN A 114 12.29 43.68 29.67
N TYR A 115 13.09 44.63 29.17
CA TYR A 115 14.53 44.62 29.40
C TYR A 115 14.84 44.75 30.90
N GLY A 116 14.21 45.71 31.59
CA GLY A 116 14.37 45.91 33.03
C GLY A 116 13.92 44.69 33.85
N VAL A 117 12.73 44.14 33.57
CA VAL A 117 12.24 42.91 34.22
C VAL A 117 13.24 41.76 34.03
N THR A 118 13.71 41.56 32.81
CA THR A 118 14.66 40.49 32.48
C THR A 118 16.00 40.67 33.19
N GLN A 119 16.54 41.89 33.19
CA GLN A 119 17.80 42.22 33.88
C GLN A 119 17.70 41.95 35.39
N HIS A 120 16.58 42.33 36.01
CA HIS A 120 16.31 42.10 37.42
C HIS A 120 16.24 40.61 37.75
N ILE A 121 15.57 39.80 36.91
CA ILE A 121 15.52 38.34 37.10
C ILE A 121 16.93 37.74 36.98
N ILE A 122 17.74 38.19 36.01
CA ILE A 122 19.12 37.72 35.84
C ILE A 122 19.95 37.97 37.11
N TRP A 123 19.88 39.18 37.68
CA TRP A 123 20.58 39.47 38.95
C TRP A 123 20.09 38.63 40.12
N GLN A 124 18.78 38.36 40.20
CA GLN A 124 18.23 37.46 41.21
C GLN A 124 18.71 36.00 41.04
N GLU A 125 18.92 35.52 39.81
CA GLU A 125 19.50 34.19 39.56
C GLU A 125 20.97 34.10 40.02
N TYR A 126 21.73 35.21 39.95
CA TYR A 126 23.06 35.30 40.58
C TYR A 126 23.01 35.44 42.10
N GLY A 127 21.83 35.70 42.67
CA GLY A 127 21.50 35.65 44.09
C GLY A 127 21.33 37.01 44.76
N ASP A 128 21.23 38.09 43.99
CA ASP A 128 20.85 39.39 44.54
C ASP A 128 19.40 39.36 45.04
N THR A 129 19.14 40.12 46.11
CA THR A 129 17.79 40.21 46.71
C THR A 129 17.17 41.54 46.36
N LEU A 130 16.08 41.52 45.58
CA LEU A 130 15.28 42.71 45.29
C LEU A 130 14.48 43.12 46.53
N ILE A 131 14.64 44.36 46.97
CA ILE A 131 13.93 44.94 48.13
C ILE A 131 12.67 45.65 47.65
N SER A 132 12.78 46.51 46.64
CA SER A 132 11.64 47.18 46.02
C SER A 132 11.97 47.62 44.59
N THR A 133 10.95 47.72 43.73
CA THR A 133 11.07 48.21 42.36
C THR A 133 9.84 49.01 41.95
N GLN A 134 10.05 50.03 41.11
CA GLN A 134 8.99 50.79 40.46
C GLN A 134 8.56 50.19 39.11
N ILE A 135 9.16 49.08 38.68
CA ILE A 135 8.73 48.38 37.46
C ILE A 135 7.29 47.85 37.66
N PRO A 136 6.33 48.20 36.79
CA PRO A 136 4.94 47.80 36.93
C PRO A 136 4.76 46.28 37.00
N ASN A 137 4.04 45.79 38.01
CA ASN A 137 3.67 44.37 38.17
C ASN A 137 4.85 43.38 38.10
N TYR A 138 6.05 43.79 38.52
CA TYR A 138 7.29 43.00 38.39
C TYR A 138 7.15 41.52 38.79
N GLU A 139 6.64 41.23 39.98
CA GLU A 139 6.53 39.84 40.48
C GLU A 139 5.61 38.98 39.61
N HIS A 140 4.55 39.56 39.05
CA HIS A 140 3.66 38.86 38.13
C HIS A 140 4.38 38.56 36.80
N GLN A 141 5.03 39.57 36.21
CA GLN A 141 5.80 39.39 34.97
C GLN A 141 6.91 38.36 35.12
N LYS A 142 7.63 38.41 36.26
CA LYS A 142 8.65 37.42 36.62
C LYS A 142 8.07 36.01 36.70
N ALA A 143 6.95 35.83 37.39
CA ALA A 143 6.32 34.51 37.50
C ALA A 143 5.90 33.95 36.12
N GLU A 144 5.40 34.80 35.22
CA GLU A 144 5.06 34.40 33.84
C GLU A 144 6.29 33.99 33.03
N ILE A 145 7.40 34.74 33.14
CA ILE A 145 8.66 34.43 32.47
C ILE A 145 9.22 33.10 32.98
N LEU A 146 9.33 32.93 34.30
CA LEU A 146 9.89 31.73 34.90
C LEU A 146 9.03 30.49 34.62
N SER A 147 7.70 30.63 34.59
CA SER A 147 6.80 29.54 34.16
C SER A 147 7.08 29.09 32.72
N LYS A 148 7.36 30.02 31.80
CA LYS A 148 7.75 29.68 30.41
C LYS A 148 9.13 29.03 30.35
N VAL A 149 10.09 29.50 31.14
CA VAL A 149 11.44 28.92 31.27
C VAL A 149 11.33 27.47 31.74
N ASP A 150 10.61 27.22 32.82
CA ASP A 150 10.49 25.89 33.43
C ASP A 150 9.72 24.91 32.54
N ARG A 151 8.79 25.42 31.70
CA ARG A 151 8.04 24.61 30.73
C ARG A 151 8.73 24.45 29.38
N HIS A 152 9.85 25.12 29.10
CA HIS A 152 10.50 25.12 27.78
C HIS A 152 10.83 23.71 27.26
N SER A 153 11.22 22.81 28.16
CA SER A 153 11.56 21.42 27.83
C SER A 153 10.35 20.51 27.64
N THR A 154 9.15 20.96 27.98
CA THR A 154 7.92 20.16 27.88
C THR A 154 7.61 19.86 26.40
N LYS A 155 7.40 18.58 26.09
CA LYS A 155 7.12 18.11 24.74
C LYS A 155 5.61 17.85 24.54
N PRO A 156 5.09 18.04 23.31
CA PRO A 156 3.74 17.60 22.99
C PRO A 156 3.58 16.09 23.23
N SER A 157 2.36 15.64 23.51
CA SER A 157 2.07 14.23 23.85
C SER A 157 2.41 13.22 22.75
N PHE A 158 2.59 13.67 21.52
CA PHE A 158 2.95 12.87 20.35
C PHE A 158 4.42 12.97 19.94
N GLN A 159 5.28 13.53 20.79
CA GLN A 159 6.72 13.56 20.59
C GLN A 159 7.28 12.17 20.27
N ASP A 160 8.11 12.11 19.23
CA ASP A 160 8.81 10.92 18.72
C ASP A 160 7.90 9.75 18.30
N GLN A 161 6.57 9.94 18.30
CA GLN A 161 5.64 8.94 17.77
C GLN A 161 5.81 8.76 16.27
N THR A 162 5.53 7.55 15.79
CA THR A 162 5.43 7.24 14.37
C THR A 162 3.97 7.28 13.94
N ILE A 163 3.68 8.17 12.99
CA ILE A 163 2.36 8.33 12.40
C ILE A 163 2.36 7.65 11.04
N GLU A 164 1.52 6.64 10.89
CA GLU A 164 1.32 5.93 9.64
C GLU A 164 0.05 6.44 8.94
N LEU A 165 0.15 6.71 7.64
CA LEU A 165 -0.92 7.28 6.83
C LEU A 165 -0.98 6.57 5.47
N ASP A 166 -2.17 6.34 4.96
CA ASP A 166 -2.36 6.01 3.55
C ASP A 166 -2.42 7.28 2.72
N VAL A 167 -1.90 7.26 1.48
CA VAL A 167 -1.93 8.46 0.63
C VAL A 167 -3.37 8.91 0.34
N GLY A 168 -3.63 10.21 0.50
CA GLY A 168 -4.96 10.81 0.43
C GLY A 168 -5.68 10.91 1.78
N GLU A 169 -5.18 10.26 2.83
CA GLU A 169 -5.73 10.36 4.17
C GLU A 169 -5.16 11.53 4.97
N SER A 170 -5.89 11.90 6.02
CA SER A 170 -5.46 12.89 7.01
C SER A 170 -5.69 12.40 8.43
N VAL A 171 -4.76 12.72 9.32
CA VAL A 171 -4.89 12.53 10.77
C VAL A 171 -4.75 13.86 11.49
N THR A 172 -5.48 14.03 12.59
CA THR A 172 -5.32 15.18 13.48
C THR A 172 -4.77 14.70 14.80
N LEU A 173 -3.58 15.17 15.16
CA LEU A 173 -2.95 14.92 16.45
C LEU A 173 -3.36 16.03 17.42
N THR A 174 -3.82 15.65 18.60
CA THR A 174 -4.16 16.59 19.68
C THR A 174 -3.15 16.46 20.80
N ASP A 175 -2.51 17.56 21.17
CA ASP A 175 -1.54 17.60 22.26
C ASP A 175 -2.23 17.69 23.62
N SER A 176 -2.17 16.61 24.40
CA SER A 176 -2.72 16.57 25.76
C SER A 176 -1.87 17.30 26.80
N ALA A 177 -0.59 17.60 26.50
CA ALA A 177 0.28 18.40 27.36
C ALA A 177 0.03 19.92 27.20
N ASN A 178 -0.74 20.32 26.18
CA ASN A 178 -1.11 21.69 25.87
C ASN A 178 0.10 22.64 25.75
N VAL A 179 1.14 22.19 25.05
CA VAL A 179 2.38 22.95 24.79
C VAL A 179 2.68 23.12 23.31
N LEU A 180 1.96 22.45 22.41
CA LEU A 180 2.16 22.52 20.96
C LEU A 180 2.13 23.97 20.43
N ASP A 181 1.32 24.87 21.01
CA ASP A 181 1.26 26.26 20.55
C ASP A 181 2.62 26.99 20.66
N ASN A 182 3.47 26.58 21.61
CA ASN A 182 4.83 27.11 21.79
C ASN A 182 5.75 26.77 20.60
N TYR A 183 5.48 25.69 19.87
CA TYR A 183 6.29 25.21 18.75
C TYR A 183 5.87 25.89 17.45
N LYS A 184 6.46 27.06 17.15
CA LYS A 184 5.98 27.95 16.07
C LYS A 184 6.68 27.76 14.73
N HIS A 185 7.87 27.18 14.72
CA HIS A 185 8.72 27.15 13.54
C HIS A 185 8.78 25.75 12.96
N LEU A 186 8.25 25.56 11.74
CA LEU A 186 8.43 24.31 11.00
C LEU A 186 9.88 24.23 10.52
N LEU A 187 10.67 23.33 11.11
CA LEU A 187 12.10 23.16 10.81
C LEU A 187 12.35 22.08 9.77
N GLU A 188 11.51 21.03 9.75
CA GLU A 188 11.65 19.91 8.82
C GLU A 188 10.27 19.33 8.47
N ASN A 189 10.08 18.97 7.20
CA ASN A 189 8.96 18.18 6.70
C ASN A 189 9.48 17.23 5.61
N SER A 190 10.35 16.30 5.99
CA SER A 190 11.08 15.46 5.04
C SER A 190 10.19 14.41 4.36
N ALA A 191 9.03 14.08 4.95
CA ALA A 191 7.98 13.26 4.34
C ALA A 191 7.09 14.02 3.34
N ASN A 192 7.26 15.34 3.21
CA ASN A 192 6.47 16.20 2.31
C ASN A 192 4.95 16.07 2.52
N LEU A 193 4.50 16.17 3.77
CA LEU A 193 3.08 16.18 4.12
C LEU A 193 2.49 17.59 3.93
N LYS A 194 1.18 17.69 3.71
CA LYS A 194 0.46 18.92 4.01
C LYS A 194 0.24 19.01 5.52
N VAL A 195 0.65 20.13 6.12
CA VAL A 195 0.65 20.34 7.57
C VAL A 195 -0.18 21.56 7.91
N GLU A 196 -1.16 21.40 8.79
CA GLU A 196 -2.04 22.46 9.28
C GLU A 196 -2.01 22.45 10.81
N LYS A 197 -1.49 23.52 11.43
CA LYS A 197 -1.41 23.66 12.88
C LYS A 197 -2.42 24.70 13.37
N SER A 198 -3.20 24.37 14.39
CA SER A 198 -4.15 25.29 15.03
C SER A 198 -4.23 25.01 16.52
N GLY A 199 -3.74 25.96 17.34
CA GLY A 199 -3.64 25.80 18.79
C GLY A 199 -2.89 24.52 19.18
N ASN A 200 -3.54 23.63 19.94
CA ASN A 200 -2.97 22.35 20.37
C ASN A 200 -3.16 21.19 19.38
N GLN A 201 -3.65 21.47 18.17
CA GLN A 201 -3.88 20.45 17.14
C GLN A 201 -2.91 20.59 15.97
N LEU A 202 -2.45 19.44 15.48
CA LEU A 202 -1.61 19.30 14.30
C LEU A 202 -2.26 18.32 13.32
N LYS A 203 -2.81 18.83 12.23
CA LYS A 203 -3.37 18.02 11.16
C LYS A 203 -2.32 17.74 10.10
N LEU A 204 -2.14 16.47 9.81
CA LEU A 204 -1.20 15.93 8.84
C LEU A 204 -1.99 15.25 7.72
N THR A 205 -1.68 15.56 6.47
CA THR A 205 -2.33 14.94 5.30
C THR A 205 -1.26 14.42 4.35
N ALA A 206 -1.34 13.13 4.02
CA ALA A 206 -0.50 12.52 3.00
C ALA A 206 -1.05 12.83 1.60
N THR A 207 -0.17 13.24 0.70
CA THR A 207 -0.51 13.59 -0.69
C THR A 207 0.27 12.72 -1.67
N ALA A 208 -0.06 12.81 -2.96
CA ALA A 208 0.64 12.06 -4.01
C ALA A 208 2.15 12.37 -4.09
N ASP A 209 2.59 13.51 -3.57
CA ASP A 209 4.00 13.94 -3.53
C ASP A 209 4.69 13.63 -2.20
N SER A 210 3.97 13.03 -1.24
CA SER A 210 4.56 12.60 0.03
C SER A 210 5.56 11.45 -0.19
N LYS A 211 6.50 11.29 0.76
CA LYS A 211 7.51 10.23 0.74
C LYS A 211 7.15 9.13 1.71
N GLU A 212 7.58 7.91 1.41
CA GLU A 212 7.28 6.70 2.21
C GLU A 212 7.71 6.83 3.67
N THR A 213 8.79 7.56 3.93
CA THR A 213 9.27 7.82 5.29
C THR A 213 9.78 9.26 5.40
N GLY A 214 9.67 9.83 6.59
CA GLY A 214 10.34 11.07 6.92
C GLY A 214 10.05 11.53 8.34
N LYS A 215 10.39 12.77 8.62
CA LYS A 215 10.19 13.42 9.91
C LYS A 215 9.54 14.78 9.71
N LEU A 216 8.71 15.14 10.68
CA LEU A 216 8.20 16.47 10.87
C LEU A 216 8.84 17.04 12.13
N LYS A 217 9.52 18.18 12.03
CA LYS A 217 10.19 18.83 13.15
C LYS A 217 9.67 20.25 13.32
N TYR A 218 9.31 20.60 14.54
CA TYR A 218 9.03 21.98 14.91
C TYR A 218 9.99 22.47 16.01
N GLY A 219 10.35 23.74 15.96
CA GLY A 219 11.08 24.45 17.01
C GLY A 219 10.21 25.50 17.70
N ILE A 220 10.52 25.77 18.97
CA ILE A 220 9.98 26.91 19.72
C ILE A 220 10.60 28.22 19.21
N ALA A 221 11.90 28.21 18.95
CA ALA A 221 12.66 29.38 18.50
C ALA A 221 13.08 29.29 17.02
N SER A 222 13.20 30.45 16.39
CA SER A 222 13.74 30.60 15.04
C SER A 222 15.27 30.49 15.03
N ALA A 223 15.82 30.24 13.85
CA ALA A 223 17.26 30.12 13.65
C ALA A 223 18.03 31.38 14.10
N GLU A 224 17.45 32.59 13.97
CA GLU A 224 18.15 33.81 14.38
C GLU A 224 18.30 33.98 15.90
N LYS A 225 17.63 33.16 16.73
CA LYS A 225 17.72 33.21 18.19
C LYS A 225 18.71 32.17 18.75
N ILE A 226 19.20 31.28 17.89
CA ILE A 226 20.13 30.21 18.23
C ILE A 226 21.56 30.69 17.95
N GLY A 227 22.50 30.29 18.79
CA GLY A 227 23.91 30.60 18.56
C GLY A 227 24.77 30.51 19.81
N GLN A 228 26.05 30.85 19.63
CA GLN A 228 27.01 30.91 20.73
C GLN A 228 26.66 32.07 21.68
N ILE A 229 26.88 31.86 22.97
CA ILE A 229 26.66 32.84 24.02
C ILE A 229 28.00 33.53 24.30
N PHE A 230 28.05 34.85 24.11
CA PHE A 230 29.26 35.64 24.32
C PHE A 230 29.16 36.50 25.58
N VAL A 231 30.21 36.44 26.41
CA VAL A 231 30.50 37.37 27.50
C VAL A 231 31.51 38.39 26.99
N TYR A 232 31.15 39.66 27.05
CA TYR A 232 32.01 40.79 26.74
C TYR A 232 32.69 41.27 28.02
N TYR A 233 34.01 41.28 28.01
CA TYR A 233 34.82 41.63 29.18
C TYR A 233 35.84 42.71 28.84
N LYS A 234 36.00 43.67 29.76
CA LYS A 234 37.08 44.66 29.77
C LYS A 234 37.52 44.84 31.24
N PRO A 235 38.83 44.78 31.55
CA PRO A 235 39.29 44.90 32.94
C PRO A 235 38.77 46.16 33.63
N GLY A 236 38.17 46.01 34.81
CA GLY A 236 37.58 47.10 35.58
C GLY A 236 36.19 47.55 35.13
N GLU A 237 35.64 46.95 34.08
CA GLU A 237 34.29 47.21 33.58
C GLU A 237 33.38 46.00 33.84
N GLN A 238 32.08 46.28 33.93
CA GLN A 238 31.03 45.28 34.09
C GLN A 238 31.01 44.26 32.94
N LYS A 239 30.96 42.96 33.27
CA LYS A 239 30.71 41.91 32.27
C LYS A 239 29.26 41.94 31.80
N VAL A 240 29.11 41.84 30.48
CA VAL A 240 27.81 41.82 29.82
C VAL A 240 27.71 40.66 28.84
N VAL A 241 26.51 40.10 28.68
CA VAL A 241 26.29 38.86 27.95
C VAL A 241 25.25 39.02 26.86
N LYS A 242 25.59 38.55 25.66
CA LYS A 242 24.62 38.34 24.57
C LYS A 242 24.09 36.91 24.65
N PHE A 243 22.93 36.76 25.28
CA PHE A 243 22.27 35.46 25.40
C PHE A 243 21.68 34.99 24.07
N ARG A 244 21.94 33.72 23.75
CA ARG A 244 21.40 32.98 22.62
C ARG A 244 20.98 31.59 23.10
N LEU A 245 19.98 31.01 22.47
CA LEU A 245 19.59 29.63 22.76
C LEU A 245 20.60 28.66 22.14
N SER A 246 20.91 27.57 22.83
CA SER A 246 21.77 26.50 22.30
C SER A 246 21.11 25.70 21.19
N ASN A 247 19.78 25.62 21.17
CA ASN A 247 18.98 24.97 20.14
C ASN A 247 17.57 25.59 20.07
N ALA A 248 16.76 25.13 19.10
CA ALA A 248 15.43 25.70 18.85
C ALA A 248 14.36 25.30 19.87
N GLY A 249 14.64 24.38 20.81
CA GLY A 249 13.60 23.70 21.60
C GLY A 249 12.72 22.86 20.69
N GLU A 250 13.24 21.71 20.23
CA GLU A 250 12.65 20.95 19.11
C GLU A 250 11.67 19.87 19.57
N MET A 251 10.63 19.62 18.78
CA MET A 251 9.79 18.42 18.82
C MET A 251 9.84 17.72 17.47
N ASN A 252 9.63 16.41 17.46
CA ASN A 252 9.67 15.59 16.26
C ASN A 252 8.47 14.64 16.23
N VAL A 253 8.00 14.36 15.02
CA VAL A 253 7.06 13.28 14.70
C VAL A 253 7.64 12.49 13.54
N ASN A 254 7.75 11.17 13.70
CA ASN A 254 8.16 10.28 12.62
C ASN A 254 6.95 9.98 11.74
N VAL A 255 7.16 9.90 10.42
CA VAL A 255 6.10 9.70 9.44
C VAL A 255 6.41 8.50 8.59
N LYS A 256 5.40 7.64 8.38
CA LYS A 256 5.37 6.59 7.38
C LYS A 256 4.14 6.79 6.49
N VAL A 257 4.33 6.78 5.17
CA VAL A 257 3.23 6.92 4.21
C VAL A 257 3.16 5.69 3.31
N ASN A 258 2.01 5.05 3.25
CA ASN A 258 1.75 3.96 2.31
C ASN A 258 1.32 4.56 0.97
N LEU A 259 2.29 4.68 0.06
CA LEU A 259 2.07 5.26 -1.28
C LEU A 259 1.55 4.26 -2.31
N ASN A 260 1.73 2.97 -2.04
CA ASN A 260 1.51 1.90 -3.00
C ASN A 260 0.49 0.87 -2.49
N GLY A 261 -0.04 0.09 -3.43
CA GLY A 261 -0.83 -1.11 -3.20
C GLY A 261 -0.60 -2.14 -4.30
N ASN A 262 -1.38 -3.22 -4.25
CA ASN A 262 -1.21 -4.38 -5.10
C ASN A 262 -2.54 -4.80 -5.74
N VAL A 263 -2.45 -5.51 -6.86
CA VAL A 263 -3.58 -6.19 -7.50
C VAL A 263 -3.24 -7.67 -7.63
N GLN A 264 -4.13 -8.53 -7.16
CA GLN A 264 -4.04 -9.97 -7.33
C GLN A 264 -5.18 -10.44 -8.24
N ILE A 265 -4.83 -11.03 -9.37
CA ILE A 265 -5.77 -11.68 -10.27
C ILE A 265 -5.99 -13.10 -9.75
N LYS A 266 -7.25 -13.50 -9.63
CA LYS A 266 -7.66 -14.86 -9.27
C LYS A 266 -8.47 -15.48 -10.40
N LYS A 267 -7.87 -16.47 -11.06
CA LYS A 267 -8.46 -17.18 -12.18
C LYS A 267 -9.08 -18.49 -11.71
N VAL A 268 -10.38 -18.62 -11.94
CA VAL A 268 -11.13 -19.83 -11.55
C VAL A 268 -11.99 -20.36 -12.68
N ALA A 269 -12.35 -21.64 -12.59
CA ALA A 269 -13.34 -22.27 -13.44
C ALA A 269 -14.74 -21.76 -13.06
N GLU A 270 -15.58 -21.45 -14.06
CA GLU A 270 -16.90 -20.86 -13.86
C GLU A 270 -17.86 -21.84 -13.15
N ASP A 271 -17.74 -23.13 -13.45
CA ASP A 271 -18.62 -24.20 -12.99
C ASP A 271 -18.19 -24.80 -11.63
N THR A 272 -16.90 -25.03 -11.42
CA THR A 272 -16.39 -25.67 -10.19
C THR A 272 -15.83 -24.68 -9.17
N GLY A 273 -15.43 -23.48 -9.60
CA GLY A 273 -14.71 -22.52 -8.75
C GLY A 273 -13.24 -22.88 -8.52
N GLU A 274 -12.75 -23.98 -9.10
CA GLU A 274 -11.37 -24.44 -8.97
C GLU A 274 -10.38 -23.49 -9.64
N ALA A 275 -9.15 -23.47 -9.14
CA ALA A 275 -8.07 -22.66 -9.68
C ALA A 275 -7.73 -23.03 -11.13
N VAL A 276 -7.50 -22.03 -11.98
CA VAL A 276 -7.08 -22.23 -13.37
C VAL A 276 -5.64 -21.73 -13.58
N PRO A 277 -4.65 -22.63 -13.54
CA PRO A 277 -3.25 -22.30 -13.73
C PRO A 277 -2.88 -22.11 -15.21
N ASN A 278 -1.70 -21.53 -15.45
CA ASN A 278 -1.09 -21.37 -16.78
C ASN A 278 -1.91 -20.53 -17.77
N THR A 279 -2.77 -19.66 -17.26
CA THR A 279 -3.53 -18.69 -18.07
C THR A 279 -2.71 -17.42 -18.25
N LYS A 280 -2.56 -16.94 -19.49
CA LYS A 280 -1.87 -15.67 -19.75
C LYS A 280 -2.84 -14.51 -19.65
N MET A 281 -2.57 -13.64 -18.70
CA MET A 281 -3.27 -12.39 -18.44
C MET A 281 -2.43 -11.23 -18.95
N LYS A 282 -3.08 -10.20 -19.49
CA LYS A 282 -2.49 -8.90 -19.80
C LYS A 282 -3.03 -7.87 -18.83
N VAL A 283 -2.12 -7.11 -18.24
CA VAL A 283 -2.42 -5.93 -17.43
C VAL A 283 -1.88 -4.68 -18.11
N GLU A 284 -2.69 -3.63 -18.15
CA GLU A 284 -2.37 -2.34 -18.76
C GLU A 284 -2.57 -1.24 -17.70
N TYR A 285 -1.51 -0.49 -17.41
CA TYR A 285 -1.51 0.57 -16.39
C TYR A 285 -0.42 1.61 -16.71
N ASN A 286 -0.68 2.90 -16.46
CA ASN A 286 0.30 3.98 -16.68
C ASN A 286 0.98 3.97 -18.08
N GLY A 287 0.26 3.55 -19.12
CA GLY A 287 0.79 3.40 -20.48
C GLY A 287 1.74 2.21 -20.68
N GLN A 288 1.92 1.36 -19.67
CA GLN A 288 2.67 0.12 -19.72
C GLN A 288 1.74 -1.08 -19.93
N THR A 289 2.27 -2.11 -20.60
CA THR A 289 1.61 -3.39 -20.77
C THR A 289 2.51 -4.48 -20.21
N LYS A 290 1.96 -5.36 -19.38
CA LYS A 290 2.68 -6.50 -18.80
C LYS A 290 1.85 -7.77 -18.94
N GLU A 291 2.49 -8.86 -19.32
CA GLU A 291 1.88 -10.19 -19.29
C GLU A 291 2.21 -10.89 -17.98
N LEU A 292 1.20 -11.54 -17.40
CA LEU A 292 1.30 -12.34 -16.18
C LEU A 292 0.74 -13.72 -16.48
N THR A 293 1.31 -14.77 -15.88
CA THR A 293 0.78 -16.13 -15.99
C THR A 293 0.28 -16.57 -14.62
N THR A 294 -0.90 -17.17 -14.56
CA THR A 294 -1.45 -17.68 -13.30
C THR A 294 -0.66 -18.88 -12.80
N ASP A 295 -0.37 -18.89 -11.50
CA ASP A 295 0.31 -19.98 -10.83
C ASP A 295 -0.61 -21.20 -10.60
N LYS A 296 -0.10 -22.23 -9.92
CA LYS A 296 -0.84 -23.45 -9.57
C LYS A 296 -2.13 -23.21 -8.77
N ASN A 297 -2.26 -22.08 -8.09
CA ASN A 297 -3.44 -21.69 -7.32
C ASN A 297 -4.35 -20.76 -8.13
N GLY A 298 -4.07 -20.56 -9.41
CA GLY A 298 -4.83 -19.65 -10.28
C GLY A 298 -4.54 -18.18 -9.99
N LEU A 299 -3.45 -17.84 -9.29
CA LEU A 299 -3.15 -16.48 -8.87
C LEU A 299 -2.07 -15.83 -9.76
N ALA A 300 -2.23 -14.55 -10.04
CA ALA A 300 -1.20 -13.72 -10.67
C ALA A 300 -1.14 -12.35 -9.99
N ASN A 301 0.06 -11.92 -9.60
CA ASN A 301 0.25 -10.73 -8.77
C ASN A 301 0.88 -9.57 -9.55
N LEU A 302 0.38 -8.36 -9.29
CA LEU A 302 0.94 -7.10 -9.75
C LEU A 302 1.14 -6.20 -8.52
N ASN A 303 2.39 -6.08 -8.07
CA ASN A 303 2.73 -5.46 -6.81
C ASN A 303 3.31 -4.06 -6.99
N ASP A 304 3.37 -3.32 -5.87
CA ASP A 304 4.07 -2.05 -5.71
C ASP A 304 3.63 -0.98 -6.72
N LEU A 305 2.32 -0.92 -6.98
CA LEU A 305 1.71 0.10 -7.82
C LEU A 305 1.35 1.32 -6.98
N LYS A 306 1.61 2.52 -7.49
CA LYS A 306 1.15 3.76 -6.87
C LYS A 306 -0.36 3.72 -6.68
N ALA A 307 -0.85 4.07 -5.49
CA ALA A 307 -2.27 4.20 -5.23
C ALA A 307 -2.93 5.18 -6.20
N GLY A 308 -4.19 4.91 -6.57
CA GLY A 308 -4.90 5.64 -7.61
C GLY A 308 -4.56 5.21 -9.04
N THR A 309 -3.55 4.35 -9.24
CA THR A 309 -3.28 3.77 -10.57
C THR A 309 -4.48 2.95 -11.03
N LYS A 310 -4.99 3.24 -12.23
CA LYS A 310 -5.99 2.40 -12.89
C LYS A 310 -5.31 1.25 -13.63
N VAL A 311 -5.79 0.03 -13.40
CA VAL A 311 -5.28 -1.20 -14.01
C VAL A 311 -6.40 -1.84 -14.81
N LYS A 312 -6.20 -2.00 -16.12
CA LYS A 312 -7.06 -2.83 -16.97
C LYS A 312 -6.48 -4.22 -17.06
N ILE A 313 -7.33 -5.23 -16.87
CA ILE A 313 -6.97 -6.64 -16.82
C ILE A 313 -7.78 -7.36 -17.89
N SER A 314 -7.11 -8.14 -18.74
CA SER A 314 -7.73 -8.92 -19.81
C SER A 314 -7.02 -10.26 -19.98
N GLU A 315 -7.73 -11.27 -20.45
CA GLU A 315 -7.15 -12.56 -20.77
C GLU A 315 -6.63 -12.58 -22.22
N VAL A 316 -5.38 -13.01 -22.41
CA VAL A 316 -4.75 -13.15 -23.74
C VAL A 316 -4.88 -14.57 -24.24
N GLN A 317 -4.63 -15.53 -23.36
CA GLN A 317 -4.62 -16.95 -23.67
C GLN A 317 -5.24 -17.73 -22.52
N ALA A 318 -6.42 -18.29 -22.74
CA ALA A 318 -7.02 -19.25 -21.81
C ALA A 318 -6.18 -20.53 -21.71
N SER A 319 -6.16 -21.12 -20.52
CA SER A 319 -5.58 -22.45 -20.30
C SER A 319 -6.32 -23.51 -21.12
N ASN A 320 -5.64 -24.60 -21.45
CA ASN A 320 -6.18 -25.66 -22.31
C ASN A 320 -7.50 -26.21 -21.76
N GLY A 321 -8.51 -26.35 -22.63
CA GLY A 321 -9.85 -26.80 -22.25
C GLY A 321 -10.78 -25.71 -21.74
N TYR A 322 -10.37 -24.44 -21.71
CA TYR A 322 -11.21 -23.29 -21.34
C TYR A 322 -11.48 -22.35 -22.51
N VAL A 323 -12.55 -21.55 -22.39
CA VAL A 323 -12.92 -20.50 -23.34
C VAL A 323 -12.44 -19.14 -22.82
N ASN A 324 -11.79 -18.36 -23.68
CA ASN A 324 -11.52 -16.93 -23.47
C ASN A 324 -12.66 -16.11 -24.07
N ARG A 325 -13.38 -15.34 -23.24
CA ARG A 325 -14.51 -14.50 -23.67
C ARG A 325 -14.13 -13.04 -23.98
N GLY A 326 -12.85 -12.68 -23.88
CA GLY A 326 -12.39 -11.31 -24.07
C GLY A 326 -12.87 -10.33 -22.99
N GLU A 327 -13.19 -10.83 -21.78
CA GLU A 327 -13.60 -9.98 -20.67
C GLU A 327 -12.46 -9.02 -20.27
N VAL A 328 -12.80 -7.75 -20.07
CA VAL A 328 -11.87 -6.72 -19.56
C VAL A 328 -12.41 -6.17 -18.24
N LYS A 329 -11.58 -6.19 -17.20
CA LYS A 329 -11.89 -5.58 -15.90
C LYS A 329 -10.98 -4.38 -15.67
N GLU A 330 -11.54 -3.27 -15.18
CA GLU A 330 -10.76 -2.11 -14.73
C GLU A 330 -10.90 -1.98 -13.22
N VAL A 331 -9.77 -1.81 -12.53
CA VAL A 331 -9.72 -1.56 -11.08
C VAL A 331 -8.78 -0.41 -10.77
N THR A 332 -8.99 0.24 -9.62
CA THR A 332 -8.10 1.30 -9.11
C THR A 332 -7.35 0.77 -7.91
N VAL A 333 -6.03 0.96 -7.88
CA VAL A 333 -5.17 0.52 -6.77
C VAL A 333 -5.47 1.34 -5.52
N GLU A 334 -5.71 0.67 -4.40
CA GLU A 334 -5.85 1.27 -3.08
C GLU A 334 -4.51 1.23 -2.32
N PRO A 335 -4.17 2.25 -1.53
CA PRO A 335 -2.96 2.25 -0.72
C PRO A 335 -2.99 1.14 0.34
N ASN A 336 -1.83 0.57 0.65
CA ASN A 336 -1.60 -0.45 1.69
C ASN A 336 -2.48 -1.71 1.58
N LYS A 337 -3.05 -1.99 0.40
CA LYS A 337 -3.98 -3.09 0.19
C LYS A 337 -3.61 -3.93 -1.01
N THR A 338 -4.05 -5.19 -0.98
CA THR A 338 -4.04 -6.08 -2.14
C THR A 338 -5.47 -6.29 -2.59
N LEU A 339 -5.81 -5.72 -3.75
CA LEU A 339 -7.14 -5.88 -4.34
C LEU A 339 -7.22 -7.20 -5.12
N GLU A 340 -8.07 -8.12 -4.69
CA GLU A 340 -8.32 -9.37 -5.40
C GLU A 340 -9.36 -9.18 -6.52
N VAL A 341 -9.02 -9.57 -7.75
CA VAL A 341 -9.89 -9.50 -8.94
C VAL A 341 -10.11 -10.91 -9.47
N THR A 342 -11.33 -11.43 -9.30
CA THR A 342 -11.68 -12.78 -9.79
C THR A 342 -12.12 -12.75 -11.25
N ILE A 343 -11.53 -13.58 -12.11
CA ILE A 343 -11.89 -13.77 -13.53
C ILE A 343 -12.22 -15.25 -13.77
N LYS A 344 -13.40 -15.54 -14.31
CA LYS A 344 -13.92 -16.91 -14.48
C LYS A 344 -13.80 -17.39 -15.92
N ASN A 345 -13.45 -18.65 -16.14
CA ASN A 345 -13.52 -19.26 -17.48
C ASN A 345 -14.49 -20.43 -17.50
N LYS A 346 -15.26 -20.50 -18.58
CA LYS A 346 -16.09 -21.66 -18.88
C LYS A 346 -15.23 -22.76 -19.50
N ALA A 347 -15.39 -23.99 -19.03
CA ALA A 347 -14.81 -25.16 -19.66
C ALA A 347 -15.44 -25.40 -21.04
N GLN A 348 -14.64 -25.81 -22.02
CA GLN A 348 -15.13 -26.23 -23.31
C GLN A 348 -15.89 -27.54 -23.19
N GLN A 349 -16.93 -27.67 -24.00
CA GLN A 349 -17.74 -28.87 -24.04
C GLN A 349 -17.84 -29.42 -25.46
N GLY A 350 -18.25 -30.67 -25.58
CA GLY A 350 -18.55 -31.37 -26.81
C GLY A 350 -20.03 -31.74 -26.91
N LEU A 351 -20.52 -31.79 -28.16
CA LEU A 351 -21.83 -32.32 -28.50
C LEU A 351 -21.69 -33.49 -29.46
N LEU A 352 -22.22 -34.66 -29.07
CA LEU A 352 -22.28 -35.83 -29.94
C LEU A 352 -23.54 -35.78 -30.80
N LYS A 353 -23.36 -35.98 -32.11
CA LYS A 353 -24.44 -36.24 -33.07
C LYS A 353 -24.35 -37.69 -33.53
N LEU A 354 -25.11 -38.57 -32.90
CA LEU A 354 -25.19 -39.98 -33.29
C LEU A 354 -26.39 -40.22 -34.20
N LYS A 355 -26.14 -40.84 -35.35
CA LYS A 355 -27.17 -41.28 -36.28
C LYS A 355 -27.20 -42.80 -36.35
N LYS A 356 -28.39 -43.36 -36.15
CA LYS A 356 -28.65 -44.78 -36.14
C LYS A 356 -29.50 -45.20 -37.31
N THR A 357 -29.03 -46.23 -38.02
CA THR A 357 -29.79 -46.89 -39.07
C THR A 357 -29.94 -48.38 -38.81
N GLY A 358 -30.97 -48.95 -39.40
CA GLY A 358 -31.31 -50.36 -39.32
C GLY A 358 -31.62 -50.89 -40.71
N GLN A 359 -31.21 -52.14 -40.94
CA GLN A 359 -31.54 -52.87 -42.15
C GLN A 359 -33.07 -53.09 -42.27
N LYS A 360 -33.66 -52.70 -43.41
CA LYS A 360 -35.08 -52.89 -43.74
C LYS A 360 -35.21 -53.52 -45.12
N ALA A 361 -36.14 -54.45 -45.30
CA ALA A 361 -36.47 -54.97 -46.62
C ALA A 361 -37.08 -53.85 -47.47
N VAL A 362 -36.54 -53.62 -48.67
CA VAL A 362 -36.99 -52.54 -49.57
C VAL A 362 -37.54 -53.06 -50.89
N SER A 363 -37.14 -54.25 -51.32
CA SER A 363 -37.69 -54.89 -52.51
C SER A 363 -37.48 -56.40 -52.46
N ILE A 364 -38.08 -57.11 -53.42
CA ILE A 364 -37.87 -58.54 -53.65
C ILE A 364 -37.21 -58.68 -55.02
N LYS A 365 -36.12 -59.43 -55.08
CA LYS A 365 -35.46 -59.84 -56.30
C LYS A 365 -35.89 -61.26 -56.65
N GLU A 366 -36.49 -61.43 -57.82
CA GLU A 366 -36.82 -62.73 -58.38
C GLU A 366 -35.64 -63.25 -59.21
N GLN A 367 -35.35 -64.54 -59.04
CA GLN A 367 -34.27 -65.25 -59.70
C GLN A 367 -34.77 -66.63 -60.09
N GLU A 368 -34.48 -67.09 -61.30
CA GLU A 368 -34.82 -68.48 -61.67
C GLU A 368 -33.88 -69.49 -60.98
N SER A 369 -34.43 -70.65 -60.62
CA SER A 369 -33.70 -71.76 -60.01
C SER A 369 -34.17 -73.11 -60.58
N GLU A 370 -33.41 -74.18 -60.30
CA GLU A 370 -33.77 -75.54 -60.73
C GLU A 370 -35.10 -76.06 -60.12
N TYR A 371 -35.62 -75.36 -59.10
CA TYR A 371 -36.88 -75.67 -58.41
C TYR A 371 -37.98 -74.62 -58.67
N GLY A 372 -37.79 -73.71 -59.65
CA GLY A 372 -38.72 -72.60 -59.97
C GLY A 372 -38.25 -71.22 -59.45
N PRO A 373 -39.12 -70.18 -59.46
CA PRO A 373 -38.72 -68.82 -59.10
C PRO A 373 -38.35 -68.70 -57.61
N LEU A 374 -37.15 -68.21 -57.35
CA LEU A 374 -36.61 -67.89 -56.03
C LEU A 374 -36.76 -66.38 -55.76
N TYR A 375 -37.41 -66.06 -54.64
CA TYR A 375 -37.61 -64.68 -54.19
C TYR A 375 -36.64 -64.33 -53.05
N GLN A 376 -35.75 -63.37 -53.27
CA GLN A 376 -34.81 -62.88 -52.27
C GLN A 376 -35.16 -61.45 -51.84
N MET A 377 -35.30 -61.22 -50.53
CA MET A 377 -35.44 -59.86 -50.02
C MET A 377 -34.15 -59.07 -50.21
N VAL A 378 -34.27 -57.88 -50.81
CA VAL A 378 -33.22 -56.88 -50.87
C VAL A 378 -33.39 -55.95 -49.69
N PHE A 379 -32.29 -55.71 -48.97
CA PHE A 379 -32.28 -54.86 -47.79
C PHE A 379 -31.50 -53.57 -48.03
N ASP A 380 -31.96 -52.48 -47.40
CA ASP A 380 -31.26 -51.19 -47.34
C ASP A 380 -31.33 -50.62 -45.90
N TYR A 381 -30.60 -49.55 -45.63
CA TYR A 381 -30.52 -48.92 -44.32
C TYR A 381 -31.43 -47.70 -44.20
N GLY A 382 -32.42 -47.79 -43.31
CA GLY A 382 -33.29 -46.68 -42.92
C GLY A 382 -32.99 -46.16 -41.51
N PRO A 383 -33.49 -44.98 -41.13
CA PRO A 383 -33.47 -44.52 -39.75
C PRO A 383 -34.05 -45.56 -38.78
N LEU A 384 -33.38 -45.75 -37.63
CA LEU A 384 -33.82 -46.72 -36.62
C LEU A 384 -34.11 -46.03 -35.28
N ALA A 385 -35.39 -45.99 -34.92
CA ALA A 385 -35.89 -45.45 -33.67
C ALA A 385 -35.77 -46.45 -32.51
N ASN A 386 -35.86 -45.95 -31.28
CA ASN A 386 -35.93 -46.74 -30.06
C ASN A 386 -34.71 -47.61 -29.74
N VAL A 387 -33.55 -47.30 -30.32
CA VAL A 387 -32.26 -47.86 -29.89
C VAL A 387 -31.74 -47.02 -28.73
N THR A 388 -31.24 -47.66 -27.67
CA THR A 388 -30.61 -46.95 -26.56
C THR A 388 -29.10 -47.17 -26.54
N PHE A 389 -28.36 -46.12 -26.21
CA PHE A 389 -26.91 -46.12 -26.06
C PHE A 389 -26.53 -45.68 -24.66
N ASP A 390 -25.62 -46.41 -24.02
CA ASP A 390 -24.89 -45.91 -22.86
C ASP A 390 -23.67 -45.14 -23.37
N ILE A 391 -23.52 -43.89 -22.96
CA ILE A 391 -22.33 -43.08 -23.19
C ILE A 391 -21.40 -43.26 -22.00
N ARG A 392 -20.24 -43.86 -22.25
CA ARG A 392 -19.26 -44.21 -21.22
C ARG A 392 -18.01 -43.39 -21.38
N VAL A 393 -17.41 -43.09 -20.24
CA VAL A 393 -16.11 -42.44 -20.16
C VAL A 393 -15.01 -43.49 -20.31
N VAL A 394 -14.05 -43.26 -21.21
CA VAL A 394 -12.92 -44.18 -21.41
C VAL A 394 -11.83 -43.91 -20.38
N GLU A 395 -11.48 -42.64 -20.17
CA GLU A 395 -10.45 -42.18 -19.22
C GLU A 395 -10.97 -41.04 -18.33
N ASP A 396 -10.35 -40.80 -17.16
CA ASP A 396 -10.73 -39.68 -16.28
C ASP A 396 -10.83 -38.36 -17.08
N ILE A 397 -12.03 -37.78 -17.11
CA ILE A 397 -12.31 -36.53 -17.82
C ILE A 397 -11.82 -35.38 -16.96
N LYS A 398 -10.79 -34.68 -17.45
CA LYS A 398 -10.14 -33.58 -16.75
C LYS A 398 -10.30 -32.27 -17.50
N VAL A 399 -10.50 -31.19 -16.75
CA VAL A 399 -10.33 -29.82 -17.23
C VAL A 399 -9.31 -29.15 -16.33
N GLY A 400 -8.16 -28.79 -16.89
CA GLY A 400 -6.97 -28.54 -16.07
C GLY A 400 -6.59 -29.77 -15.24
N ASP A 401 -6.30 -29.58 -13.96
CA ASP A 401 -5.96 -30.67 -13.02
C ASP A 401 -7.19 -31.28 -12.33
N TYR A 402 -8.38 -30.72 -12.54
CA TYR A 402 -9.61 -31.17 -11.89
C TYR A 402 -10.28 -32.29 -12.68
N VAL A 403 -10.67 -33.37 -11.97
CA VAL A 403 -11.38 -34.52 -12.56
C VAL A 403 -12.89 -34.30 -12.45
N HIS A 404 -13.55 -34.04 -13.58
CA HIS A 404 -15.00 -33.88 -13.64
C HIS A 404 -15.74 -35.21 -13.59
N VAL A 405 -15.22 -36.23 -14.27
CA VAL A 405 -15.84 -37.55 -14.34
C VAL A 405 -14.76 -38.64 -14.34
N LYS A 406 -15.01 -39.74 -13.62
CA LYS A 406 -14.10 -40.89 -13.56
C LYS A 406 -14.25 -41.83 -14.74
N ALA A 407 -13.14 -42.47 -15.11
CA ALA A 407 -13.10 -43.55 -16.10
C ALA A 407 -14.17 -44.63 -15.83
N SER A 408 -14.66 -45.24 -16.89
CA SER A 408 -15.72 -46.27 -16.87
C SER A 408 -17.10 -45.81 -16.37
N SER A 409 -17.30 -44.53 -16.07
CA SER A 409 -18.63 -44.02 -15.68
C SER A 409 -19.58 -43.98 -16.88
N VAL A 410 -20.82 -44.44 -16.69
CA VAL A 410 -21.92 -44.17 -17.64
C VAL A 410 -22.48 -42.80 -17.31
N ILE A 411 -22.27 -41.82 -18.19
CA ILE A 411 -22.67 -40.41 -17.96
C ILE A 411 -24.02 -40.07 -18.57
N ALA A 412 -24.49 -40.88 -19.51
CA ALA A 412 -25.80 -40.71 -20.11
C ALA A 412 -26.29 -42.04 -20.69
N THR A 413 -27.59 -42.28 -20.64
CA THR A 413 -28.27 -43.26 -21.49
C THR A 413 -29.20 -42.50 -22.42
N VAL A 414 -28.97 -42.58 -23.71
CA VAL A 414 -29.67 -41.77 -24.73
C VAL A 414 -30.41 -42.65 -25.72
N LYS A 415 -31.49 -42.14 -26.30
CA LYS A 415 -32.41 -42.92 -27.16
C LYS A 415 -32.55 -42.29 -28.54
N THR A 416 -32.65 -43.11 -29.58
CA THR A 416 -32.87 -42.64 -30.95
C THR A 416 -34.35 -42.34 -31.21
N ASN A 417 -34.61 -41.23 -31.93
CA ASN A 417 -35.93 -40.83 -32.39
C ASN A 417 -36.31 -41.47 -33.73
N ASP A 418 -37.47 -41.10 -34.27
CA ASP A 418 -38.00 -41.61 -35.55
C ASP A 418 -37.11 -41.32 -36.76
N LYS A 419 -36.22 -40.32 -36.66
CA LYS A 419 -35.22 -39.99 -37.69
C LYS A 419 -33.87 -40.67 -37.45
N GLY A 420 -33.79 -41.59 -36.46
CA GLY A 420 -32.59 -42.32 -36.10
C GLY A 420 -31.55 -41.46 -35.39
N GLY A 421 -31.81 -40.18 -35.14
CA GLY A 421 -30.93 -39.31 -34.38
C GLY A 421 -31.16 -39.48 -32.88
N VAL A 422 -30.11 -39.32 -32.09
CA VAL A 422 -30.23 -39.27 -30.63
C VAL A 422 -30.91 -37.96 -30.17
N ILE A 423 -31.85 -38.07 -29.23
CA ILE A 423 -32.45 -36.93 -28.51
C ILE A 423 -31.83 -36.78 -27.12
N ASP A 424 -31.90 -35.56 -26.57
CA ASP A 424 -31.46 -35.22 -25.20
C ASP A 424 -30.01 -35.60 -24.88
N MET A 425 -29.12 -35.56 -25.90
CA MET A 425 -27.70 -35.77 -25.71
C MET A 425 -27.12 -34.63 -24.84
N PRO A 426 -26.57 -34.91 -23.64
CA PRO A 426 -25.98 -33.86 -22.82
C PRO A 426 -24.71 -33.31 -23.47
N ARG A 427 -24.37 -32.07 -23.10
CA ARG A 427 -23.05 -31.52 -23.40
C ARG A 427 -22.03 -32.22 -22.52
N LEU A 428 -20.98 -32.72 -23.13
CA LEU A 428 -19.92 -33.47 -22.46
C LEU A 428 -18.70 -32.58 -22.28
N TYR A 429 -17.88 -32.79 -21.26
CA TYR A 429 -16.58 -32.12 -21.22
C TYR A 429 -15.66 -32.69 -22.31
N LEU A 430 -14.54 -32.02 -22.57
CA LEU A 430 -13.54 -32.55 -23.51
C LEU A 430 -12.91 -33.85 -22.96
N GLY A 431 -12.66 -34.82 -23.84
CA GLY A 431 -12.07 -36.10 -23.49
C GLY A 431 -12.59 -37.26 -24.33
N GLU A 432 -12.26 -38.47 -23.88
CA GLU A 432 -12.50 -39.73 -24.58
C GLU A 432 -13.72 -40.46 -24.03
N TYR A 433 -14.65 -40.77 -24.94
CA TYR A 433 -15.91 -41.44 -24.66
C TYR A 433 -16.11 -42.62 -25.61
N GLU A 434 -17.03 -43.50 -25.25
CA GLU A 434 -17.56 -44.51 -26.15
C GLU A 434 -19.09 -44.57 -26.06
N ALA A 435 -19.74 -44.79 -27.20
CA ALA A 435 -21.16 -45.11 -27.24
C ALA A 435 -21.32 -46.63 -27.39
N VAL A 436 -21.98 -47.27 -26.42
CA VAL A 436 -22.25 -48.71 -26.43
C VAL A 436 -23.74 -48.94 -26.54
N GLU A 437 -24.17 -49.67 -27.57
CA GLU A 437 -25.58 -50.01 -27.73
C GLU A 437 -26.04 -50.92 -26.58
N LYS A 438 -27.14 -50.50 -25.93
CA LYS A 438 -27.70 -51.18 -24.76
C LYS A 438 -28.94 -51.99 -25.12
N THR A 439 -29.82 -51.43 -25.94
CA THR A 439 -31.03 -52.12 -26.41
C THR A 439 -31.27 -51.84 -27.89
N ALA A 440 -31.65 -52.87 -28.62
CA ALA A 440 -32.19 -52.78 -29.98
C ALA A 440 -33.70 -53.05 -29.97
N PRO A 441 -34.49 -52.43 -30.85
CA PRO A 441 -35.91 -52.77 -31.03
C PRO A 441 -36.07 -54.19 -31.61
N ASN A 442 -37.26 -54.76 -31.45
CA ASN A 442 -37.58 -56.10 -31.93
C ASN A 442 -37.25 -56.27 -33.43
N GLY A 443 -36.68 -57.42 -33.78
CA GLY A 443 -36.27 -57.74 -35.15
C GLY A 443 -34.87 -57.25 -35.54
N PHE A 444 -34.14 -56.58 -34.65
CA PHE A 444 -32.76 -56.13 -34.89
C PHE A 444 -31.76 -56.82 -33.95
N ILE A 445 -30.57 -57.11 -34.47
CA ILE A 445 -29.47 -57.69 -33.69
C ILE A 445 -28.79 -56.57 -32.90
N LEU A 446 -28.71 -56.70 -31.57
CA LEU A 446 -27.99 -55.78 -30.69
C LEU A 446 -26.48 -55.78 -31.02
N ASN A 447 -25.92 -54.62 -31.38
CA ASN A 447 -24.49 -54.47 -31.65
C ASN A 447 -23.75 -53.85 -30.45
N LYS A 448 -23.11 -54.70 -29.63
CA LYS A 448 -22.37 -54.23 -28.43
C LYS A 448 -20.97 -53.69 -28.72
N THR A 449 -20.55 -53.57 -29.99
CA THR A 449 -19.23 -53.02 -30.34
C THR A 449 -19.18 -51.54 -29.95
N PRO A 450 -18.27 -51.11 -29.06
CA PRO A 450 -18.17 -49.71 -28.67
C PRO A 450 -17.77 -48.80 -29.83
N ILE A 451 -18.38 -47.62 -29.90
CA ILE A 451 -18.06 -46.58 -30.89
C ILE A 451 -17.24 -45.48 -30.20
N PRO A 452 -15.93 -45.33 -30.52
CA PRO A 452 -15.07 -44.34 -29.88
C PRO A 452 -15.44 -42.91 -30.31
N ILE A 453 -15.37 -41.97 -29.37
CA ILE A 453 -15.70 -40.55 -29.53
C ILE A 453 -14.67 -39.72 -28.78
N ALA A 454 -13.96 -38.85 -29.49
CA ALA A 454 -12.98 -37.94 -28.92
C ALA A 454 -13.41 -36.48 -29.09
N PHE A 455 -13.52 -35.75 -27.97
CA PHE A 455 -13.67 -34.29 -27.98
C PHE A 455 -12.35 -33.64 -27.59
N THR A 456 -11.65 -33.07 -28.58
CA THR A 456 -10.38 -32.37 -28.38
C THR A 456 -10.59 -30.85 -28.30
N TYR A 457 -9.58 -30.14 -27.82
CA TYR A 457 -9.61 -28.69 -27.69
C TYR A 457 -9.78 -28.00 -29.04
N GLY A 458 -10.83 -27.18 -29.16
CA GLY A 458 -11.19 -26.50 -30.40
C GLY A 458 -10.48 -25.15 -30.61
N GLY A 459 -9.66 -24.71 -29.66
CA GLY A 459 -9.13 -23.34 -29.60
C GLY A 459 -9.93 -22.45 -28.67
N GLN A 460 -9.32 -21.41 -28.12
CA GLN A 460 -9.86 -20.65 -26.97
C GLN A 460 -11.17 -19.90 -27.24
N GLU A 461 -11.56 -19.70 -28.50
CA GLU A 461 -12.82 -19.03 -28.87
C GLU A 461 -13.98 -20.00 -29.06
N VAL A 462 -13.72 -21.32 -29.01
CA VAL A 462 -14.73 -22.36 -29.25
C VAL A 462 -15.34 -22.81 -27.92
N GLU A 463 -16.61 -22.50 -27.69
CA GLU A 463 -17.32 -22.99 -26.49
C GLU A 463 -17.77 -24.45 -26.62
N LEU A 464 -18.15 -24.87 -27.83
CA LEU A 464 -18.76 -26.18 -28.09
C LEU A 464 -18.18 -26.81 -29.36
N VAL A 465 -17.44 -27.90 -29.20
CA VAL A 465 -17.02 -28.75 -30.32
C VAL A 465 -18.13 -29.76 -30.65
N SER A 466 -18.16 -30.27 -31.88
CA SER A 466 -19.17 -31.25 -32.30
C SER A 466 -18.54 -32.42 -33.01
N GLN A 467 -18.99 -33.63 -32.70
CA GLN A 467 -18.58 -34.88 -33.36
C GLN A 467 -19.81 -35.60 -33.90
N SER A 468 -19.68 -36.24 -35.06
CA SER A 468 -20.77 -36.99 -35.68
C SER A 468 -20.35 -38.44 -35.92
N VAL A 469 -21.19 -39.38 -35.51
CA VAL A 469 -20.93 -40.83 -35.67
C VAL A 469 -22.17 -41.53 -36.22
N GLU A 470 -21.95 -42.61 -36.95
CA GLU A 470 -23.03 -43.44 -37.51
C GLU A 470 -22.94 -44.87 -37.00
N ALA A 471 -24.10 -45.50 -36.76
CA ALA A 471 -24.20 -46.87 -36.25
C ALA A 471 -25.30 -47.67 -36.96
N LYS A 472 -25.06 -48.96 -37.21
CA LYS A 472 -25.92 -49.86 -38.02
C LYS A 472 -26.33 -51.11 -37.24
N ASN A 473 -27.59 -51.55 -37.39
CA ASN A 473 -28.05 -52.86 -36.93
C ASN A 473 -28.52 -53.69 -38.11
N GLU A 474 -28.12 -54.95 -38.08
CA GLU A 474 -28.59 -55.98 -38.99
C GLU A 474 -29.96 -56.52 -38.52
N PHE A 475 -30.77 -56.95 -39.48
CA PHE A 475 -32.06 -57.58 -39.19
C PHE A 475 -31.85 -59.01 -38.67
N GLN A 476 -32.67 -59.44 -37.72
CA GLN A 476 -32.62 -60.80 -37.18
C GLN A 476 -33.07 -61.79 -38.26
N LYS A 477 -32.26 -62.82 -38.50
CA LYS A 477 -32.55 -63.89 -39.47
C LYS A 477 -33.04 -65.13 -38.73
N VAL A 478 -34.00 -65.83 -39.33
CA VAL A 478 -34.50 -67.13 -38.86
C VAL A 478 -34.08 -68.18 -39.88
N ASN A 479 -33.55 -69.31 -39.41
CA ASN A 479 -33.35 -70.49 -40.24
C ASN A 479 -34.61 -71.36 -40.15
N LEU A 480 -35.22 -71.65 -41.29
CA LEU A 480 -36.40 -72.52 -41.40
C LEU A 480 -35.98 -73.80 -42.10
N GLU A 481 -36.00 -74.90 -41.36
CA GLU A 481 -35.79 -76.24 -41.90
C GLU A 481 -37.14 -76.91 -42.08
N ILE A 482 -37.49 -77.22 -43.33
CA ILE A 482 -38.76 -77.84 -43.68
C ILE A 482 -38.48 -79.29 -44.07
N PHE A 483 -39.02 -80.23 -43.28
CA PHE A 483 -39.01 -81.65 -43.62
C PHE A 483 -40.32 -82.01 -44.30
N LYS A 484 -40.26 -82.35 -45.60
CA LYS A 484 -41.40 -82.85 -46.35
C LYS A 484 -41.29 -84.37 -46.48
N ASN A 485 -42.16 -85.08 -45.76
CA ASN A 485 -42.38 -86.50 -46.00
C ASN A 485 -43.53 -86.68 -47.00
N GLU A 486 -43.38 -87.70 -47.84
CA GLU A 486 -44.45 -88.22 -48.68
C GLU A 486 -45.30 -89.18 -47.84
N GLU A 487 -46.64 -89.08 -47.94
CA GLU A 487 -47.55 -90.03 -47.33
C GLU A 487 -47.86 -91.12 -48.37
N ILE A 488 -47.51 -92.36 -48.04
CA ILE A 488 -47.82 -93.52 -48.87
C ILE A 488 -49.03 -94.22 -48.25
N ILE A 489 -50.19 -94.15 -48.92
CA ILE A 489 -51.39 -94.91 -48.53
C ILE A 489 -51.25 -96.32 -49.15
N GLN A 490 -51.17 -97.36 -48.31
CA GLN A 490 -51.25 -98.75 -48.76
C GLN A 490 -52.72 -99.16 -48.87
N GLU A 491 -53.11 -99.65 -50.05
CA GLU A 491 -54.48 -100.14 -50.37
C GLU A 491 -54.89 -101.38 -49.56
#